data_AF-A0A0C2WF15-F1
#
_entry.id   AF-A0A0C2WF15-F1
#
_cell.length_a   1.000
_cell.length_b   1.000
_cell.length_c   1.000
_cell.angle_alpha   90.00
_cell.angle_beta   90.00
_cell.angle_gamma   90.00
#
_symmetry.space_group_name_H-M   'P 1'
#
loop_
_entity.id
_entity.type
_entity.pdbx_description
1 polymer ?
#
loop_
_entity_poly.entity_id
_entity_poly.type
_entity_poly.pdbx_seq_one_letter_code
_entity_poly.pdbx_strand_id
1 'polypeptide(L)'
;MVNLLSTKLEMGAPMVCMYLLDHPDHYKSHVFVPFYWESYVNEAQKPWVVDDVDKGAEKVTLVKHKNKIVGLSFVYDYIYRPIEIEDMCLYDWVRRCKRMKLKAANPRSKQEQGTNLDDDLYAP
;
A
#
# COMPACT_ATOMS: atom_id res chain seq x y z
N MET A 1 -29.08 16.00 27.47
CA MET A 1 -28.59 16.34 26.11
C MET A 1 -28.82 15.21 25.13
N VAL A 2 -28.48 13.95 25.47
CA VAL A 2 -28.68 12.77 24.61
C VAL A 2 -30.16 12.52 24.25
N ASN A 3 -31.08 12.58 25.21
CA ASN A 3 -32.52 12.38 24.97
C ASN A 3 -33.18 13.38 24.02
N LEU A 4 -32.61 14.59 23.86
CA LEU A 4 -33.11 15.61 22.94
C LEU A 4 -32.54 15.44 21.52
N LEU A 5 -31.36 14.84 21.39
CA LEU A 5 -30.70 14.58 20.12
C LEU A 5 -31.23 13.29 19.47
N SER A 6 -31.52 12.25 20.27
CA SER A 6 -32.10 11.00 19.79
C SER A 6 -33.46 11.17 19.12
N THR A 7 -34.27 12.13 19.58
CA THR A 7 -35.57 12.43 18.98
C THR A 7 -35.47 13.27 17.71
N LYS A 8 -34.34 13.98 17.50
CA LYS A 8 -34.13 14.85 16.33
C LYS A 8 -33.34 14.19 15.20
N LEU A 9 -32.50 13.20 15.49
CA LEU A 9 -31.65 12.53 14.50
C LEU A 9 -32.08 11.09 14.17
N GLU A 10 -33.16 10.57 14.77
CA GLU A 10 -33.61 9.17 14.64
C GLU A 10 -32.52 8.12 15.00
N MET A 11 -31.40 8.56 15.58
CA MET A 11 -30.36 7.70 16.13
C MET A 11 -30.72 7.28 17.55
N GLY A 12 -30.66 5.98 17.83
CA GLY A 12 -30.86 5.47 19.18
C GLY A 12 -29.91 6.13 20.17
N ALA A 13 -30.40 6.43 21.39
CA ALA A 13 -29.60 7.03 22.46
C ALA A 13 -28.23 6.35 22.72
N PRO A 14 -28.09 5.01 22.64
CA PRO A 14 -26.80 4.35 22.76
C PRO A 14 -25.80 4.76 21.67
N MET A 15 -26.26 5.00 20.44
CA MET A 15 -25.43 5.36 19.29
C MET A 15 -24.97 6.82 19.37
N VAL A 16 -25.85 7.71 19.84
CA VAL A 16 -25.47 9.11 20.16
C VAL A 16 -24.45 9.16 21.30
N CYS A 17 -24.64 8.36 22.36
CA CYS A 17 -23.63 8.23 23.43
C CYS A 17 -22.29 7.72 22.88
N MET A 18 -22.31 6.81 21.90
CA MET A 18 -21.09 6.26 21.29
C MET A 18 -20.27 7.36 20.59
N TYR A 19 -20.92 8.25 19.83
CA TYR A 19 -20.25 9.41 19.25
C TYR A 19 -19.77 10.44 20.28
N LEU A 20 -20.54 10.67 21.35
CA LEU A 20 -20.14 11.60 22.42
C LEU A 20 -18.92 11.10 23.22
N LEU A 21 -18.70 9.79 23.25
CA LEU A 21 -17.57 9.14 23.90
C LEU A 21 -16.39 8.87 22.94
N ASP A 22 -16.46 9.37 21.70
CA ASP A 22 -15.43 9.18 20.66
C ASP A 22 -15.12 7.69 20.37
N HIS A 23 -16.14 6.83 20.50
CA HIS A 23 -15.98 5.41 20.17
C HIS A 23 -16.09 5.20 18.66
N PRO A 24 -15.23 4.35 18.06
CA PRO A 24 -15.26 4.08 16.63
C PRO A 24 -16.55 3.34 16.25
N ASP A 25 -17.24 3.85 15.22
CA ASP A 25 -18.49 3.28 14.65
C ASP A 25 -18.26 1.96 13.87
N HIS A 26 -17.10 1.31 14.07
CA HIS A 26 -16.74 0.10 13.38
C HIS A 26 -16.02 -0.87 14.31
N TYR A 27 -16.79 -1.80 14.88
CA TYR A 27 -16.24 -2.94 15.60
C TYR A 27 -15.78 -4.01 14.61
N LYS A 28 -14.46 -4.16 14.49
CA LYS A 28 -13.88 -5.26 13.73
C LYS A 28 -12.72 -5.87 14.50
N SER A 29 -12.85 -7.14 14.88
CA SER A 29 -11.78 -7.87 15.56
C SER A 29 -10.59 -8.18 14.64
N HIS A 30 -10.80 -8.22 13.32
CA HIS A 30 -9.79 -8.63 12.35
C HIS A 30 -9.85 -7.79 11.08
N VAL A 31 -8.71 -7.39 10.52
CA VAL A 31 -8.66 -6.69 9.23
C VAL A 31 -8.23 -7.67 8.14
N PHE A 32 -9.05 -7.81 7.10
CA PHE A 32 -8.71 -8.58 5.91
C PHE A 32 -8.01 -7.67 4.91
N VAL A 33 -6.92 -8.16 4.32
CA VAL A 33 -6.13 -7.48 3.30
C VAL A 33 -6.24 -8.28 2.00
N PRO A 34 -6.48 -7.64 0.85
CA PRO A 34 -6.46 -8.33 -0.43
C PRO A 34 -5.09 -8.97 -0.69
N PHE A 35 -5.07 -10.25 -1.03
CA PHE A 35 -3.84 -10.99 -1.36
C PHE A 35 -3.97 -11.68 -2.72
N TYR A 36 -3.19 -11.21 -3.69
CA TYR A 36 -3.20 -11.70 -5.06
C TYR A 36 -2.22 -12.87 -5.23
N TRP A 37 -2.50 -14.00 -4.57
CA TRP A 37 -1.62 -15.17 -4.51
C TRP A 37 -1.08 -15.62 -5.87
N GLU A 38 -1.96 -15.74 -6.87
CA GLU A 38 -1.60 -16.22 -8.21
C GLU A 38 -0.52 -15.35 -8.88
N SER A 39 -0.57 -14.03 -8.72
CA SER A 39 0.43 -13.11 -9.29
C SER A 39 1.82 -13.38 -8.72
N TYR A 40 1.92 -13.59 -7.39
CA TYR A 40 3.21 -13.90 -6.74
C TYR A 40 3.75 -15.27 -7.13
N VAL A 41 2.88 -16.29 -7.19
CA VAL A 41 3.28 -17.64 -7.59
C VAL A 41 3.72 -17.66 -9.05
N ASN A 42 3.00 -16.97 -9.93
CA ASN A 42 3.36 -16.88 -11.33
C ASN A 42 4.74 -16.28 -11.51
N GLU A 43 5.05 -15.18 -10.81
CA GLU A 43 6.38 -14.55 -10.80
C GLU A 43 7.47 -15.49 -10.28
N ALA A 44 7.25 -16.16 -9.14
CA ALA A 44 8.21 -17.12 -8.58
C ALA A 44 8.46 -18.34 -9.49
N GLN A 45 7.46 -18.72 -10.30
CA GLN A 45 7.55 -19.82 -11.26
C GLN A 45 8.18 -19.42 -12.60
N LYS A 46 8.27 -18.13 -12.96
CA LYS A 46 8.80 -17.68 -14.26
C LYS A 46 10.18 -18.27 -14.61
N PRO A 47 11.14 -18.39 -13.67
CA PRO A 47 12.46 -18.96 -13.99
C PRO A 47 12.43 -20.46 -14.32
N TRP A 48 11.37 -21.18 -13.93
CA TRP A 48 11.29 -22.64 -13.96
C TRP A 48 10.33 -23.18 -15.03
N VAL A 49 9.39 -22.35 -15.50
CA VAL A 49 8.40 -22.75 -16.50
C VAL A 49 8.81 -22.24 -17.86
N VAL A 50 9.17 -23.17 -18.75
CA VAL A 50 9.48 -22.92 -20.15
C VAL A 50 8.16 -22.75 -20.91
N ASP A 51 7.75 -21.50 -21.10
CA ASP A 51 6.89 -20.91 -22.16
C ASP A 51 5.59 -21.58 -22.68
N ASP A 52 5.07 -22.70 -22.16
CA ASP A 52 3.92 -23.38 -22.81
C ASP A 52 2.62 -23.51 -22.00
N VAL A 53 2.53 -22.92 -20.81
CA VAL A 53 1.25 -22.86 -20.10
C VAL A 53 0.66 -21.46 -20.30
N ASP A 54 -0.49 -21.39 -20.96
CA ASP A 54 -1.29 -20.18 -21.18
C ASP A 54 -1.77 -19.64 -19.81
N LYS A 55 -0.83 -19.04 -19.07
CA LYS A 55 -1.06 -18.37 -17.80
C LYS A 55 -1.77 -17.07 -18.18
N GLY A 56 -3.10 -17.11 -18.13
CA GLY A 56 -3.98 -16.02 -18.57
C GLY A 56 -3.47 -14.63 -18.20
N ALA A 57 -3.72 -13.66 -19.08
CA ALA A 57 -3.11 -12.34 -19.04
C ALA A 57 -3.09 -11.70 -17.64
N GLU A 58 -1.89 -11.38 -17.14
CA GLU A 58 -1.70 -10.73 -15.85
C GLU A 58 -2.34 -9.33 -15.87
N LYS A 59 -3.23 -9.07 -14.90
CA LYS A 59 -3.89 -7.78 -14.76
C LYS A 59 -2.93 -6.75 -14.18
N VAL A 60 -2.33 -5.93 -15.06
CA VAL A 60 -1.43 -4.84 -14.69
C VAL A 60 -2.10 -3.48 -14.78
N THR A 61 -1.64 -2.52 -13.97
CA THR A 61 -2.05 -1.11 -14.07
C THR A 61 -1.13 -0.39 -15.05
N LEU A 62 -1.67 0.20 -16.11
CA LEU A 62 -0.86 0.97 -17.07
C LEU A 62 -0.57 2.38 -16.55
N VAL A 63 0.69 2.77 -16.55
CA VAL A 63 1.15 4.12 -16.18
C VAL A 63 1.95 4.71 -17.35
N LYS A 64 1.62 5.94 -17.75
CA LYS A 64 2.39 6.69 -18.75
C LYS A 64 3.41 7.57 -18.04
N HIS A 65 4.70 7.35 -18.31
CA HIS A 65 5.78 8.15 -17.77
C HIS A 65 6.78 8.51 -18.88
N LYS A 66 7.09 9.81 -19.04
CA LYS A 66 8.04 10.32 -20.07
C LYS A 66 7.80 9.73 -21.48
N ASN A 67 6.53 9.72 -21.90
CA ASN A 67 6.06 9.18 -23.19
C ASN A 67 6.25 7.66 -23.40
N LYS A 68 6.59 6.90 -22.35
CA LYS A 68 6.60 5.43 -22.34
C LYS A 68 5.42 4.91 -21.52
N ILE A 69 4.80 3.81 -21.97
CA ILE A 69 3.75 3.10 -21.23
C ILE A 69 4.42 1.95 -20.48
N VAL A 70 4.24 1.91 -19.17
CA VAL A 70 4.78 0.86 -18.30
C VAL A 70 3.62 0.17 -17.59
N GLY A 71 3.62 -1.17 -17.61
CA GLY A 71 2.70 -1.97 -16.79
C GLY A 71 3.25 -2.09 -15.38
N LEU A 72 2.46 -1.70 -14.39
CA LEU A 72 2.78 -1.83 -12.96
C LEU A 72 1.99 -3.00 -12.37
N SER A 73 2.69 -4.03 -11.91
CA SER A 73 2.11 -5.15 -11.16
C SER A 73 2.21 -4.89 -9.65
N PHE A 74 1.30 -5.49 -8.87
CA PHE A 74 1.37 -5.46 -7.40
C PHE A 74 2.55 -6.26 -6.85
N VAL A 75 3.08 -7.21 -7.62
CA VAL A 75 4.22 -8.03 -7.19
C VAL A 75 5.51 -7.20 -7.09
N TYR A 76 5.62 -6.14 -7.89
CA TYR A 76 6.78 -5.25 -7.91
C TYR A 76 7.06 -4.59 -6.56
N ASP A 77 6.01 -4.29 -5.78
CA ASP A 77 6.16 -3.70 -4.44
C ASP A 77 6.94 -4.64 -3.49
N TYR A 78 6.83 -5.97 -3.70
CA TYR A 78 7.59 -6.97 -2.95
C TYR A 78 8.96 -7.24 -3.59
N ILE A 79 9.05 -7.35 -4.92
CA ILE A 79 10.32 -7.62 -5.63
C ILE A 79 11.34 -6.52 -5.35
N TYR A 80 10.93 -5.26 -5.46
CA TYR A 80 11.78 -4.08 -5.31
C TYR A 80 11.67 -3.46 -3.91
N ARG A 81 11.40 -4.29 -2.89
CA ARG A 81 11.32 -3.85 -1.50
C ARG A 81 12.69 -3.34 -1.01
N PRO A 82 12.72 -2.41 -0.03
CA PRO A 82 13.96 -1.93 0.57
C PRO A 82 14.77 -3.07 1.21
N ILE A 83 16.10 -2.92 1.23
CA ILE A 83 17.04 -3.93 1.72
C ILE A 83 16.85 -4.22 3.21
N GLU A 84 16.38 -3.24 3.98
CA GLU A 84 16.12 -3.37 5.42
C GLU A 84 15.01 -4.37 5.75
N ILE A 85 14.17 -4.71 4.76
CA ILE A 85 13.10 -5.70 4.87
C ILE A 85 13.26 -6.85 3.88
N GLU A 86 14.47 -7.09 3.38
CA GLU A 86 14.74 -8.15 2.41
C GLU A 86 14.47 -9.54 3.02
N ASP A 87 14.86 -9.75 4.28
CA ASP A 87 14.65 -10.99 5.03
C ASP A 87 13.19 -11.29 5.35
N MET A 88 12.28 -10.33 5.11
CA MET A 88 10.86 -10.52 5.37
C MET A 88 10.23 -11.41 4.30
N CYS A 89 9.66 -12.54 4.73
CA CYS A 89 8.92 -13.41 3.82
C CYS A 89 7.63 -12.74 3.31
N LEU A 90 7.09 -13.24 2.18
CA LEU A 90 5.90 -12.68 1.55
C LEU A 90 4.69 -12.62 2.51
N TYR A 91 4.49 -13.63 3.33
CA TYR A 91 3.39 -13.67 4.30
C TYR A 91 3.49 -12.52 5.32
N ASP A 92 4.68 -12.34 5.91
CA ASP A 92 4.91 -11.26 6.88
C ASP A 92 4.83 -9.88 6.21
N TRP A 93 5.29 -9.76 4.96
CA TRP A 93 5.19 -8.53 4.19
C TRP A 93 3.73 -8.13 3.95
N VAL A 94 2.87 -9.06 3.48
CA VAL A 94 1.44 -8.77 3.26
C VAL A 94 0.73 -8.39 4.55
N ARG A 95 1.12 -9.00 5.68
CA ARG A 95 0.51 -8.76 6.99
C ARG A 95 0.96 -7.44 7.62
N ARG A 96 2.24 -7.07 7.50
CA ARG A 96 2.86 -5.97 8.27
C ARG A 96 3.03 -4.70 7.45
N CYS A 97 3.23 -4.81 6.14
CA CYS A 97 3.50 -3.67 5.27
C CYS A 97 2.19 -3.10 4.71
N LYS A 98 2.07 -1.78 4.75
CA LYS A 98 0.95 -1.06 4.14
C LYS A 98 1.47 -0.09 3.10
N ARG A 99 0.99 -0.22 1.86
CA ARG A 99 1.30 0.73 0.81
C ARG A 99 0.72 2.10 1.15
N MET A 100 1.58 3.10 1.23
CA MET A 100 1.20 4.49 1.46
C MET A 100 1.37 5.30 0.17
N LYS A 101 0.42 6.17 -0.13
CA LYS A 101 0.61 7.19 -1.17
C LYS A 101 1.56 8.24 -0.59
N LEU A 102 2.65 8.51 -1.30
CA LEU A 102 3.49 9.65 -0.96
C LEU A 102 2.63 10.91 -1.05
N LYS A 103 2.60 11.71 0.03
CA LYS A 103 1.97 13.02 -0.01
C LYS A 103 2.73 13.84 -1.05
N ALA A 104 2.01 14.42 -2.02
CA ALA A 104 2.63 15.33 -2.98
C ALA A 104 3.40 16.40 -2.20
N ALA A 105 4.71 16.50 -2.44
CA ALA A 105 5.54 17.46 -1.75
C ALA A 105 4.99 18.87 -2.02
N ASN A 106 4.67 19.59 -0.95
CA ASN A 106 4.34 21.01 -1.06
C ASN A 106 5.58 21.72 -1.64
N PRO A 107 5.46 22.45 -2.76
CA PRO A 107 6.62 23.01 -3.47
C PRO A 107 7.45 24.02 -2.65
N ARG A 108 7.01 24.41 -1.44
CA ARG A 108 7.72 25.33 -0.54
C ARG A 108 8.83 24.69 0.32
N SER A 109 8.99 23.37 0.33
CA SER A 109 9.98 22.68 1.19
C SER A 109 11.34 22.41 0.53
N LYS A 110 11.54 22.81 -0.73
CA LYS A 110 12.76 22.51 -1.51
C LYS A 110 13.92 23.50 -1.34
N GLN A 111 13.84 24.47 -0.44
CA GLN A 111 14.86 25.53 -0.36
C GLN A 111 15.86 25.43 0.80
N GLU A 112 15.75 24.46 1.70
CA GLU A 112 16.68 24.33 2.83
C GLU A 112 17.06 22.87 3.07
N GLN A 113 18.00 22.38 2.29
CA GLN A 113 19.00 21.38 2.72
C GLN A 113 20.01 21.18 1.59
N GLY A 114 20.92 22.14 1.49
CA GLY A 114 22.21 21.94 0.85
C GLY A 114 23.29 22.18 1.90
N THR A 115 23.96 21.12 2.33
CA THR A 115 25.38 21.13 2.73
C THR A 115 25.93 19.71 2.58
N ASN A 116 26.68 19.52 1.49
CA ASN A 116 27.95 18.78 1.35
C ASN A 116 28.16 17.49 2.15
N LEU A 117 28.23 16.37 1.42
CA LEU A 117 29.30 15.39 1.58
C LEU A 117 29.72 14.97 0.16
N ASP A 118 30.70 15.68 -0.39
CA ASP A 118 31.58 15.16 -1.42
C ASP A 118 32.51 14.15 -0.75
N ASP A 119 32.58 12.92 -1.29
CA ASP A 119 33.84 12.26 -1.62
C ASP A 119 33.54 10.84 -2.13
N ASP A 120 33.79 10.67 -3.43
CA ASP A 120 34.44 9.52 -4.04
C ASP A 120 34.02 8.12 -3.59
N LEU A 121 33.34 7.39 -4.48
CA LEU A 121 33.95 6.29 -5.21
C LEU A 121 32.95 5.68 -6.20
N TYR A 122 33.48 5.30 -7.36
CA TYR A 122 32.92 4.37 -8.35
C TYR A 122 32.19 4.96 -9.57
N ALA A 123 33.00 5.31 -10.57
CA ALA A 123 32.78 4.92 -11.97
C ALA A 123 34.17 4.71 -12.62
N PRO A 124 34.33 3.91 -13.68
CA PRO A 124 33.36 3.03 -14.37
C PRO A 124 33.47 1.55 -13.99
#